data_AF-A0A503ARB6-F1
#
_entry.id   AF-A0A503ARB6-F1
#
_cell.length_a   1.000
_cell.length_b   1.000
_cell.length_c   1.000
_cell.angle_alpha   90.00
_cell.angle_beta   90.00
_cell.angle_gamma   90.00
#
_symmetry.space_group_name_H-M   'P 1'
#
loop_
_entity.id
_entity.type
_entity.pdbx_description
1 polymer ?
#
loop_
_entity_poly.entity_id
_entity_poly.type
_entity_poly.pdbx_seq_one_letter_code
_entity_poly.pdbx_strand_id
1 'polypeptide(L)'
;MKNGVTTIRLDDLIEAALTNKPYNQQRFGREVERYSRRISKARAPDLPDDLHADIAQEALALLFKAGAAVLATDTGKAALRKAVLKAVRIVRASFAPPGQRTRPAPVDRTRVMAGEQTRVAASAKPASIAAEHVGRVVDAGAIERATVGEGLNRAIDFDRLEHPDATAAVKQVEDRMEIDFILGQAPSLVARSLRFIHIDDEPVELVASAAHLSRFALNRQVKAFLSAWRLAA
;
A
#
# COMPACT_ATOMS: atom_id res chain seq x y z
N MET A 1 37.29 -36.69 13.32
CA MET A 1 35.88 -36.53 13.78
C MET A 1 35.51 -35.06 13.64
N LYS A 2 34.70 -34.71 12.64
CA LYS A 2 34.15 -33.35 12.51
C LYS A 2 33.09 -33.22 13.60
N ASN A 3 33.28 -32.28 14.53
CA ASN A 3 32.29 -32.00 15.57
C ASN A 3 30.95 -31.68 14.90
N GLY A 4 30.03 -32.65 14.94
CA GLY A 4 28.70 -32.60 14.32
C GLY A 4 27.77 -31.69 15.10
N VAL A 5 28.16 -30.43 15.29
CA VAL A 5 27.29 -29.41 15.86
C VAL A 5 26.28 -29.05 14.78
N THR A 6 25.09 -29.64 14.85
CA THR A 6 23.96 -29.24 14.02
C THR A 6 23.66 -27.77 14.30
N THR A 7 23.83 -26.93 13.28
CA THR A 7 23.61 -25.49 13.38
C THR A 7 22.10 -25.22 13.47
N ILE A 8 21.55 -25.29 14.70
CA ILE A 8 20.13 -25.00 14.95
C ILE A 8 19.82 -23.58 14.47
N ARG A 9 18.89 -23.46 13.51
CA ARG A 9 18.47 -22.19 12.93
C ARG A 9 17.36 -21.58 13.77
N LEU A 10 17.21 -20.25 13.68
CA LEU A 10 16.08 -19.54 14.32
C LEU A 10 14.72 -20.06 13.81
N ASP A 11 14.65 -20.46 12.55
CA ASP A 11 13.42 -21.01 11.96
C ASP A 11 12.98 -22.29 12.68
N ASP A 12 13.91 -23.22 12.90
CA ASP A 12 13.68 -24.47 13.64
C ASP A 12 13.23 -24.21 15.09
N LEU A 13 13.80 -23.19 15.74
CA LEU A 13 13.42 -22.80 17.11
C LEU A 13 11.99 -22.22 17.16
N ILE A 14 11.60 -21.42 16.17
CA ILE A 14 10.25 -20.85 16.09
C ILE A 14 9.23 -21.95 15.78
N GLU A 15 9.54 -22.84 14.84
CA GLU A 15 8.68 -23.98 14.52
C GLU A 15 8.47 -24.85 15.76
N ALA A 16 9.55 -25.20 16.47
CA ALA A 16 9.46 -26.00 17.68
C ALA A 16 8.65 -25.30 18.77
N ALA A 17 8.84 -23.98 18.95
CA ALA A 17 8.10 -23.19 19.94
C ALA A 17 6.60 -23.11 19.65
N LEU A 18 6.20 -22.94 18.38
CA LEU A 18 4.79 -22.82 18.01
C LEU A 18 4.06 -24.17 17.96
N THR A 19 4.78 -25.27 17.71
CA THR A 19 4.22 -26.62 17.63
C THR A 19 4.32 -27.40 18.95
N ASN A 20 4.72 -26.75 20.04
CA ASN A 20 4.94 -27.36 21.36
C ASN A 20 5.96 -28.53 21.36
N LYS A 21 6.88 -28.56 20.39
CA LYS A 21 8.02 -29.50 20.43
C LYS A 21 9.03 -29.04 21.48
N PRO A 22 9.82 -29.92 22.10
CA PRO A 22 10.86 -29.49 23.04
C PRO A 22 11.93 -28.65 22.33
N TYR A 23 12.26 -27.48 22.89
CA TYR A 23 13.29 -26.58 22.38
C TYR A 23 14.05 -25.89 23.51
N ASN A 24 15.22 -25.35 23.21
CA ASN A 24 16.00 -24.57 24.18
C ASN A 24 15.42 -23.15 24.30
N GLN A 25 14.62 -22.91 25.34
CA GLN A 25 13.95 -21.62 25.59
C GLN A 25 14.93 -20.44 25.73
N GLN A 26 16.06 -20.63 26.41
CA GLN A 26 17.06 -19.58 26.59
C GLN A 26 17.68 -19.17 25.26
N ARG A 27 18.01 -20.15 24.41
CA ARG A 27 18.55 -19.89 23.07
C ARG A 27 17.51 -19.22 22.18
N PHE A 28 16.25 -19.67 22.24
CA PHE A 28 15.15 -19.07 21.50
C PHE A 28 14.96 -17.59 21.87
N GLY A 29 14.86 -17.26 23.16
CA GLY A 29 14.70 -15.88 23.62
C GLY A 29 15.83 -14.97 23.14
N ARG A 30 17.09 -15.41 23.29
CA ARG A 30 18.26 -14.65 22.82
C ARG A 30 18.27 -14.41 21.31
N GLU A 31 17.94 -15.42 20.51
CA GLU A 31 17.92 -15.29 19.05
C GLU A 31 16.76 -14.41 18.57
N VAL A 32 15.58 -14.51 19.19
CA VAL A 32 14.45 -13.63 18.89
C VAL A 32 14.77 -12.19 19.26
N GLU A 33 15.33 -11.93 20.45
CA GLU A 33 15.72 -10.59 20.87
C GLU A 33 16.75 -9.97 19.91
N ARG A 34 17.80 -10.73 19.58
CA ARG A 34 18.83 -10.32 18.60
C ARG A 34 18.22 -10.00 17.24
N TYR A 35 17.31 -10.85 16.75
CA TYR A 35 16.65 -10.67 15.46
C TYR A 35 15.72 -9.46 15.45
N SER A 36 14.87 -9.33 16.47
CA SER A 36 13.93 -8.24 16.67
C SER A 36 14.65 -6.90 16.80
N ARG A 37 15.71 -6.83 17.61
CA ARG A 37 16.52 -5.61 17.80
C ARG A 37 17.16 -5.12 16.52
N ARG A 38 17.66 -6.05 15.68
CA ARG A 38 18.22 -5.69 14.37
C ARG A 38 17.17 -5.06 13.45
N ILE A 39 15.95 -5.61 13.43
CA ILE A 39 14.87 -5.07 12.59
C ILE A 39 14.34 -3.76 13.16
N SER A 40 14.14 -3.67 14.47
CA SER A 40 13.61 -2.46 15.12
C SER A 40 14.58 -1.30 14.96
N LYS A 41 15.89 -1.46 15.19
CA LYS A 41 16.90 -0.41 14.94
C LYS A 41 16.91 0.06 13.49
N ALA A 42 16.70 -0.83 12.53
CA ALA A 42 16.65 -0.48 11.11
C ALA A 42 15.35 0.25 10.70
N ARG A 43 14.23 0.02 11.42
CA ARG A 43 12.90 0.53 11.05
C ARG A 43 12.44 1.70 11.91
N ALA A 44 12.98 1.81 13.12
CA ALA A 44 12.66 2.83 14.11
C ALA A 44 13.93 3.27 14.86
N PRO A 45 14.91 3.85 14.15
CA PRO A 45 16.18 4.28 14.75
C PRO A 45 16.04 5.46 15.74
N ASP A 46 14.89 6.14 15.69
CA ASP A 46 14.48 7.24 16.55
C ASP A 46 14.02 6.80 17.94
N LEU A 47 13.71 5.51 18.14
CA LEU A 47 13.25 5.02 19.44
C LEU A 47 14.42 4.88 20.42
N PRO A 48 14.22 5.21 21.71
CA PRO A 48 15.12 4.85 22.79
C PRO A 48 15.46 3.35 22.83
N ASP A 49 16.67 3.03 23.32
CA ASP A 49 17.24 1.67 23.24
C ASP A 49 16.48 0.65 24.11
N ASP A 50 15.84 1.11 25.20
CA ASP A 50 14.95 0.36 26.09
C ASP A 50 13.66 -0.09 25.37
N LEU A 51 13.06 0.76 24.53
CA LEU A 51 11.85 0.40 23.77
C LEU A 51 12.07 -0.72 22.76
N HIS A 52 13.31 -1.00 22.37
CA HIS A 52 13.61 -2.14 21.52
C HIS A 52 13.43 -3.49 22.24
N ALA A 53 13.59 -3.53 23.56
CA ALA A 53 13.28 -4.71 24.36
C ALA A 53 11.77 -4.95 24.41
N ASP A 54 10.98 -3.89 24.59
CA ASP A 54 9.51 -3.96 24.58
C ASP A 54 8.98 -4.43 23.21
N ILE A 55 9.57 -3.95 22.11
CA ILE A 55 9.24 -4.43 20.77
C ILE A 55 9.50 -5.94 20.63
N ALA A 56 10.58 -6.47 21.22
CA ALA A 56 10.87 -7.90 21.16
C ALA A 56 9.86 -8.72 21.97
N GLN A 57 9.45 -8.24 23.15
CA GLN A 57 8.42 -8.88 23.98
C GLN A 57 7.05 -8.86 23.29
N GLU A 58 6.63 -7.70 22.77
CA GLU A 58 5.37 -7.55 22.02
C GLU A 58 5.36 -8.41 20.75
N ALA A 59 6.50 -8.50 20.05
CA ALA A 59 6.63 -9.38 18.88
C ALA A 59 6.46 -10.86 19.23
N LEU A 60 7.00 -11.31 20.37
CA LEU A 60 6.77 -12.67 20.86
C LEU A 60 5.30 -12.90 21.21
N ALA A 61 4.66 -11.97 21.91
CA ALA A 61 3.24 -12.06 22.24
C ALA A 61 2.38 -12.17 20.97
N LEU A 62 2.66 -11.35 19.95
CA LEU A 62 1.98 -11.40 18.65
C LEU A 62 2.24 -12.71 17.90
N LEU A 63 3.45 -13.24 17.95
CA LEU A 63 3.82 -14.49 17.31
C LEU A 63 3.07 -15.68 17.95
N PHE A 64 3.04 -15.77 19.28
CA PHE A 64 2.31 -16.81 19.99
C PHE A 64 0.80 -16.66 19.85
N LYS A 65 0.28 -15.43 19.79
CA LYS A 65 -1.13 -15.17 19.49
C LYS A 65 -1.54 -15.66 18.10
N ALA A 66 -0.64 -15.60 17.11
CA ALA A 66 -0.89 -16.17 15.79
C ALA A 66 -0.86 -17.72 15.80
N GLY A 67 -0.08 -18.31 16.70
CA GLY A 67 0.01 -19.76 16.91
C GLY A 67 0.63 -20.51 15.71
N ALA A 68 0.50 -21.84 15.71
CA ALA A 68 1.07 -22.70 14.67
C ALA A 68 0.43 -22.51 13.28
N ALA A 69 -0.78 -21.94 13.20
CA ALA A 69 -1.49 -21.73 11.94
C ALA A 69 -0.71 -20.86 10.94
N VAL A 70 0.11 -19.92 11.43
CA VAL A 70 0.93 -19.05 10.57
C VAL A 70 1.95 -19.84 9.74
N LEU A 71 2.40 -21.00 10.26
CA LEU A 71 3.41 -21.85 9.60
C LEU A 71 2.88 -22.54 8.34
N ALA A 72 1.56 -22.56 8.13
CA ALA A 72 0.97 -23.06 6.88
C ALA A 72 1.24 -22.12 5.68
N THR A 73 1.55 -20.85 5.95
CA THR A 73 1.71 -19.82 4.90
C THR A 73 3.10 -19.18 4.90
N ASP A 74 3.73 -19.08 6.06
CA ASP A 74 5.01 -18.40 6.26
C ASP A 74 6.03 -19.30 6.94
N THR A 75 7.32 -19.09 6.64
CA THR A 75 8.41 -19.61 7.47
C THR A 75 8.35 -18.96 8.87
N GLY A 76 8.86 -19.65 9.89
CA GLY A 76 8.90 -19.11 11.27
C GLY A 76 9.57 -17.73 11.32
N LYS A 77 10.67 -17.55 10.61
CA LYS A 77 11.40 -16.27 10.49
C LYS A 77 10.58 -15.18 9.77
N ALA A 78 9.79 -15.53 8.75
CA ALA A 78 8.90 -14.59 8.07
C ALA A 78 7.73 -14.18 8.98
N ALA A 79 7.15 -15.13 9.71
CA ALA A 79 6.12 -14.86 10.71
C ALA A 79 6.65 -13.93 11.82
N LEU A 80 7.84 -14.22 12.37
CA LEU A 80 8.50 -13.36 13.35
C LEU A 80 8.77 -11.96 12.78
N ARG A 81 9.21 -11.84 11.52
CA ARG A 81 9.41 -10.52 10.88
C ARG A 81 8.11 -9.72 10.83
N LYS A 82 6.99 -10.34 10.43
CA LYS A 82 5.67 -9.67 10.40
C LYS A 82 5.25 -9.24 11.81
N ALA A 83 5.44 -10.10 12.81
CA ALA A 83 5.17 -9.80 14.22
C ALA A 83 6.01 -8.61 14.73
N VAL A 84 7.32 -8.58 14.44
CA VAL A 84 8.20 -7.45 14.82
C VAL A 84 7.76 -6.14 14.16
N LEU A 85 7.42 -6.16 12.87
CA LEU A 85 6.94 -4.94 12.19
C LEU A 85 5.61 -4.43 12.75
N LYS A 86 4.74 -5.33 13.21
CA LYS A 86 3.49 -4.97 13.90
C LYS A 86 3.77 -4.45 15.30
N ALA A 87 4.66 -5.09 16.06
CA ALA A 87 5.09 -4.64 17.38
C ALA A 87 5.69 -3.23 17.35
N VAL A 88 6.54 -2.92 16.37
CA VAL A 88 7.07 -1.54 16.17
C VAL A 88 5.96 -0.51 16.03
N ARG A 89 4.87 -0.84 15.34
CA ARG A 89 3.72 0.07 15.17
C ARG A 89 2.96 0.26 16.48
N ILE A 90 2.74 -0.83 17.22
CA ILE A 90 2.03 -0.80 18.50
C ILE A 90 2.82 0.02 19.52
N VAL A 91 4.10 -0.30 19.73
CA VAL A 91 4.97 0.42 20.68
C VAL A 91 5.06 1.90 20.32
N ARG A 92 5.24 2.24 19.04
CA ARG A 92 5.23 3.65 18.61
C ARG A 92 3.92 4.37 18.91
N ALA A 93 2.78 3.70 18.75
CA ALA A 93 1.48 4.29 19.04
C ALA A 93 1.31 4.52 20.54
N SER A 94 1.78 3.60 21.39
CA SER A 94 1.71 3.72 22.85
C SER A 94 2.59 4.83 23.42
N PHE A 95 3.74 5.10 22.79
CA PHE A 95 4.70 6.12 23.27
C PHE A 95 4.55 7.48 22.58
N ALA A 96 3.68 7.62 21.57
CA ALA A 96 3.43 8.91 20.94
C ALA A 96 2.49 9.76 21.83
N PRO A 97 2.81 11.04 22.09
CA PRO A 97 1.90 11.95 22.75
C PRO A 97 0.56 12.05 22.00
N PRO A 98 -0.58 12.19 22.70
CA PRO A 98 -1.88 12.39 22.06
C PRO A 98 -1.83 13.56 21.05
N GLY A 99 -2.25 13.30 19.82
CA GLY A 99 -2.26 14.29 18.73
C GLY A 99 -0.99 14.36 17.87
N GLN A 100 0.09 13.67 18.22
CA GLN A 100 1.26 13.56 17.33
C GLN A 100 1.10 12.43 16.31
N ARG A 101 1.61 12.67 15.09
CA ARG A 101 1.68 11.63 14.05
C ARG A 101 2.69 10.56 14.45
N THR A 102 2.22 9.32 14.55
CA THR A 102 3.03 8.13 14.90
C THR A 102 3.92 7.63 13.76
N ARG A 103 3.71 8.13 12.54
CA ARG A 103 4.51 7.81 11.36
C ARG A 103 5.47 8.97 11.09
N PRO A 104 6.81 8.76 11.14
CA PRO A 104 7.73 9.76 10.65
C PRO A 104 7.39 10.04 9.19
N ALA A 105 7.36 11.32 8.82
CA ALA A 105 7.20 11.72 7.43
C ALA A 105 8.23 10.95 6.58
N PRO A 106 7.85 10.45 5.39
CA PRO A 106 8.77 9.68 4.56
C PRO A 106 10.06 10.48 4.34
N VAL A 107 11.18 9.96 4.87
CA VAL A 107 12.49 10.57 4.74
C VAL A 107 12.91 10.45 3.28
N ASP A 108 13.01 11.58 2.59
CA ASP A 108 13.41 11.65 1.20
C ASP A 108 14.92 11.35 1.08
N ARG A 109 15.26 10.15 0.57
CA ARG A 109 16.62 9.57 0.68
C ARG A 109 17.61 10.10 -0.36
N THR A 110 17.17 10.92 -1.31
CA THR A 110 17.99 11.50 -2.38
C THR A 110 18.91 12.62 -1.92
N ARG A 111 18.76 13.15 -0.70
CA ARG A 111 19.50 14.33 -0.21
C ARG A 111 20.71 14.03 0.70
N VAL A 112 21.05 12.76 0.94
CA VAL A 112 22.10 12.38 1.93
C VAL A 112 23.51 12.31 1.32
N MET A 113 23.68 12.46 0.00
CA MET A 113 25.01 12.34 -0.64
C MET A 113 25.71 13.67 -0.97
N ALA A 114 25.06 14.82 -0.75
CA ALA A 114 25.71 16.13 -0.84
C ALA A 114 25.94 16.65 0.58
N GLY A 115 27.19 16.64 1.04
CA GLY A 115 27.60 16.86 2.44
C GLY A 115 27.41 18.29 2.96
N GLU A 116 26.19 18.81 2.92
CA GLU A 116 25.88 20.18 3.32
C GLU A 116 24.95 20.19 4.54
N GLN A 117 25.57 20.43 5.70
CA GLN A 117 24.92 20.55 7.00
C GLN A 117 24.19 21.91 7.11
N THR A 118 23.08 22.09 6.40
CA THR A 118 22.30 23.32 6.53
C THR A 118 20.89 23.01 7.03
N ARG A 119 20.65 23.36 8.29
CA ARG A 119 19.34 23.39 8.94
C ARG A 119 18.47 24.45 8.25
N VAL A 120 17.68 24.11 7.22
CA VAL A 120 16.63 25.00 6.70
C VAL A 120 15.37 24.23 6.29
N ALA A 121 14.27 24.69 6.90
CA ALA A 121 12.85 24.64 6.56
C ALA A 121 12.32 23.74 5.41
N ALA A 122 11.25 23.01 5.75
CA ALA A 122 10.08 22.68 4.92
C ALA A 122 10.35 22.35 3.44
N SER A 123 10.95 21.18 3.26
CA SER A 123 10.98 20.31 2.09
C SER A 123 9.78 20.42 1.12
N ALA A 124 9.91 21.24 0.07
CA ALA A 124 9.26 20.96 -1.21
C ALA A 124 9.96 19.77 -1.86
N LYS A 125 9.19 18.72 -2.12
CA LYS A 125 9.61 17.41 -2.65
C LYS A 125 10.17 17.58 -4.08
N PRO A 126 11.37 17.12 -4.44
CA PRO A 126 11.76 16.99 -5.84
C PRO A 126 11.01 15.81 -6.48
N ALA A 127 10.50 15.99 -7.70
CA ALA A 127 9.67 15.01 -8.41
C ALA A 127 10.47 13.72 -8.70
N SER A 128 10.10 12.62 -8.03
CA SER A 128 10.57 11.29 -8.43
C SER A 128 9.82 10.88 -9.70
N ILE A 129 10.53 10.83 -10.83
CA ILE A 129 10.00 10.33 -12.10
C ILE A 129 9.73 8.83 -11.91
N ALA A 130 8.46 8.41 -11.92
CA ALA A 130 8.12 6.99 -11.80
C ALA A 130 8.70 6.19 -12.98
N ALA A 131 8.98 4.90 -12.77
CA ALA A 131 9.67 4.08 -13.76
C ALA A 131 8.94 4.03 -15.11
N GLU A 132 7.59 4.09 -15.12
CA GLU A 132 6.79 4.21 -16.34
C GLU A 132 6.99 5.51 -17.13
N HIS A 133 7.56 6.56 -16.52
CA HIS A 133 7.86 7.82 -17.21
C HIS A 133 9.26 7.81 -17.86
N VAL A 134 10.15 6.88 -17.47
CA VAL A 134 11.46 6.72 -18.12
C VAL A 134 11.29 5.85 -19.36
N GLY A 135 11.49 6.44 -20.54
CA GLY A 135 11.38 5.73 -21.82
C GLY A 135 9.98 5.76 -22.46
N ARG A 136 9.09 6.64 -21.99
CA ARG A 136 7.81 6.87 -22.67
C ARG A 136 8.06 7.43 -24.07
N VAL A 137 7.60 6.72 -25.09
CA VAL A 137 7.54 7.22 -26.46
C VAL A 137 6.27 8.06 -26.59
N VAL A 138 6.46 9.36 -26.85
CA VAL A 138 5.35 10.28 -27.10
C VAL A 138 4.78 9.99 -28.49
N ASP A 139 3.46 10.06 -28.64
CA ASP A 139 2.82 9.88 -29.95
C ASP A 139 3.18 11.02 -30.91
N ALA A 140 3.12 10.76 -32.22
CA ALA A 140 3.48 11.76 -33.22
C ALA A 140 2.60 13.02 -33.12
N GLY A 141 1.31 12.86 -32.74
CA GLY A 141 0.37 13.97 -32.60
C GLY A 141 0.70 14.90 -31.43
N ALA A 142 1.11 14.40 -30.26
CA ALA A 142 1.54 15.27 -29.16
C ALA A 142 2.90 15.92 -29.45
N ILE A 143 3.82 15.23 -30.15
CA ILE A 143 5.06 15.86 -30.63
C ILE A 143 4.72 17.02 -31.56
N GLU A 144 3.79 16.84 -32.51
CA GLU A 144 3.38 17.89 -33.44
C GLU A 144 2.74 19.09 -32.72
N ARG A 145 1.82 18.85 -31.78
CA ARG A 145 1.18 19.90 -30.96
C ARG A 145 2.18 20.66 -30.06
N ALA A 146 3.21 19.96 -29.57
CA ALA A 146 4.26 20.55 -28.74
C ALA A 146 5.39 21.20 -29.55
N THR A 147 5.42 21.02 -30.87
CA THR A 147 6.45 21.63 -31.72
C THR A 147 6.10 23.09 -32.03
N VAL A 148 7.03 24.00 -31.77
CA VAL A 148 6.89 25.44 -32.01
C VAL A 148 7.92 25.87 -33.06
N GLY A 149 7.53 26.82 -33.93
CA GLY A 149 8.38 27.37 -35.00
C GLY A 149 8.08 26.79 -36.39
N GLU A 150 8.74 27.34 -37.41
CA GLU A 150 8.54 26.97 -38.82
C GLU A 150 9.86 26.49 -39.48
N GLY A 151 9.74 25.60 -40.45
CA GLY A 151 10.86 25.13 -41.27
C GLY A 151 11.96 24.44 -40.47
N LEU A 152 13.19 24.93 -40.59
CA LEU A 152 14.38 24.39 -39.90
C LEU A 152 14.49 24.81 -38.43
N ASN A 153 13.69 25.78 -37.99
CA ASN A 153 13.72 26.32 -36.63
C ASN A 153 12.64 25.70 -35.72
N ARG A 154 12.23 24.46 -36.00
CA ARG A 154 11.25 23.73 -35.18
C ARG A 154 11.92 23.21 -33.91
N ALA A 155 11.36 23.54 -32.76
CA ALA A 155 11.79 23.05 -31.46
C ALA A 155 10.60 22.43 -30.70
N ILE A 156 10.86 21.40 -29.90
CA ILE A 156 9.84 20.78 -29.04
C ILE A 156 9.79 21.57 -27.74
N ASP A 157 8.64 22.16 -27.45
CA ASP A 157 8.35 22.82 -26.19
C ASP A 157 7.87 21.77 -25.17
N PHE A 158 8.75 21.37 -24.24
CA PHE A 158 8.44 20.34 -23.24
C PHE A 158 7.33 20.76 -22.28
N ASP A 159 7.10 22.06 -22.09
CA ASP A 159 6.02 22.56 -21.23
C ASP A 159 4.64 22.37 -21.85
N ARG A 160 4.57 22.14 -23.18
CA ARG A 160 3.35 21.80 -23.92
C ARG A 160 3.07 20.31 -23.97
N LEU A 161 4.00 19.46 -23.54
CA LEU A 161 3.75 18.02 -23.48
C LEU A 161 2.85 17.71 -22.29
N GLU A 162 1.73 17.06 -22.57
CA GLU A 162 0.77 16.67 -21.54
C GLU A 162 1.42 15.71 -20.52
N HIS A 163 1.40 16.11 -19.24
CA HIS A 163 1.85 15.24 -18.16
C HIS A 163 0.81 14.11 -17.99
N PRO A 164 1.22 12.83 -18.00
CA PRO A 164 0.28 11.71 -17.98
C PRO A 164 -0.62 11.71 -16.75
N ASP A 165 -0.08 12.10 -15.58
CA ASP A 165 -0.89 12.22 -14.36
C ASP A 165 -1.94 13.34 -14.47
N ALA A 166 -1.61 14.44 -15.16
CA ALA A 166 -2.55 15.52 -15.41
C ALA A 166 -3.64 15.07 -16.39
N THR A 167 -3.27 14.40 -17.48
CA THR A 167 -4.24 13.81 -18.43
C THR A 167 -5.12 12.77 -17.74
N ALA A 168 -4.56 11.91 -16.89
CA ALA A 168 -5.32 10.93 -16.13
C ALA A 168 -6.27 11.58 -15.12
N ALA A 169 -5.83 12.65 -14.44
CA ALA A 169 -6.67 13.40 -13.52
C ALA A 169 -7.83 14.11 -14.24
N VAL A 170 -7.55 14.76 -15.39
CA VAL A 170 -8.59 15.38 -16.23
C VAL A 170 -9.59 14.32 -16.69
N LYS A 171 -9.10 13.19 -17.22
CA LYS A 171 -9.96 12.08 -17.64
C LYS A 171 -10.79 11.53 -16.49
N GLN A 172 -10.25 11.36 -15.29
CA GLN A 172 -11.02 10.93 -14.12
C GLN A 172 -12.15 11.91 -13.76
N VAL A 173 -11.92 13.21 -13.93
CA VAL A 173 -12.95 14.23 -13.72
C VAL A 173 -14.02 14.14 -14.81
N GLU A 174 -13.62 14.02 -16.08
CA GLU A 174 -14.54 13.83 -17.22
C GLU A 174 -15.37 12.56 -17.05
N ASP A 175 -14.73 11.42 -16.78
CA ASP A 175 -15.38 10.14 -16.53
C ASP A 175 -16.37 10.26 -15.36
N ARG A 176 -16.03 10.99 -14.29
CA ARG A 176 -16.93 11.23 -13.16
C ARG A 176 -18.15 12.06 -13.55
N MET A 177 -17.95 13.13 -14.33
CA MET A 177 -19.03 13.97 -14.83
C MET A 177 -19.97 13.18 -15.76
N GLU A 178 -19.40 12.35 -16.63
CA GLU A 178 -20.14 11.47 -17.53
C GLU A 178 -20.93 10.42 -16.72
N ILE A 179 -20.32 9.79 -15.73
CA ILE A 179 -21.00 8.85 -14.82
C ILE A 179 -22.16 9.53 -14.11
N ASP A 180 -21.97 10.71 -13.53
CA ASP A 180 -23.03 11.43 -12.84
C ASP A 180 -24.17 11.85 -13.79
N PHE A 181 -23.83 12.24 -15.02
CA PHE A 181 -24.81 12.53 -16.07
C PHE A 181 -25.63 11.28 -16.44
N ILE A 182 -24.98 10.15 -16.69
CA ILE A 182 -25.63 8.87 -17.03
C ILE A 182 -26.51 8.39 -15.88
N LEU A 183 -26.01 8.45 -14.65
CA LEU A 183 -26.78 8.04 -13.46
C LEU A 183 -27.96 8.97 -13.18
N GLY A 184 -27.89 10.25 -13.57
CA GLY A 184 -29.00 11.19 -13.50
C GLY A 184 -30.18 10.84 -14.42
N GLN A 185 -29.94 10.10 -15.51
CA GLN A 185 -30.98 9.61 -16.43
C GLN A 185 -31.56 8.25 -16.00
N ALA A 186 -30.91 7.56 -15.05
CA ALA A 186 -31.34 6.25 -14.59
C ALA A 186 -32.48 6.36 -13.57
N PRO A 187 -33.38 5.36 -13.50
CA PRO A 187 -34.32 5.24 -12.38
C PRO A 187 -33.55 5.24 -11.05
N SER A 188 -34.07 5.96 -10.05
CA SER A 188 -33.38 6.21 -8.77
C SER A 188 -32.84 4.95 -8.09
N LEU A 189 -33.60 3.85 -8.15
CA LEU A 189 -33.19 2.55 -7.63
C LEU A 189 -31.99 1.96 -8.38
N VAL A 190 -32.00 2.03 -9.72
CA VAL A 190 -30.92 1.54 -10.58
C VAL A 190 -29.67 2.40 -10.39
N ALA A 191 -29.82 3.73 -10.37
CA ALA A 191 -28.72 4.66 -10.14
C ALA A 191 -28.02 4.40 -8.80
N ARG A 192 -28.81 4.28 -7.72
CA ARG A 192 -28.30 3.99 -6.37
C ARG A 192 -27.60 2.64 -6.31
N SER A 193 -28.16 1.62 -6.96
CA SER A 193 -27.57 0.28 -6.99
C SER A 193 -26.23 0.27 -7.74
N LEU A 194 -26.13 0.96 -8.89
CA LEU A 194 -24.89 1.07 -9.64
C LEU A 194 -23.80 1.81 -8.86
N ARG A 195 -24.16 2.85 -8.09
CA ARG A 195 -23.21 3.53 -7.19
C ARG A 195 -22.67 2.57 -6.12
N PHE A 196 -23.54 1.88 -5.39
CA PHE A 196 -23.07 0.96 -4.34
C PHE A 196 -22.18 -0.15 -4.89
N ILE A 197 -22.51 -0.71 -6.06
CA ILE A 197 -21.74 -1.81 -6.65
C ILE A 197 -20.38 -1.32 -7.18
N HIS A 198 -20.33 -0.19 -7.90
CA HIS A 198 -19.12 0.20 -8.63
C HIS A 198 -18.28 1.30 -7.97
N ILE A 199 -18.88 2.10 -7.10
CA ILE A 199 -18.18 3.18 -6.38
C ILE A 199 -17.81 2.71 -4.96
N ASP A 200 -18.76 2.08 -4.27
CA ASP A 200 -18.58 1.66 -2.87
C ASP A 200 -18.12 0.19 -2.73
N ASP A 201 -17.95 -0.52 -3.86
CA ASP A 201 -17.51 -1.93 -3.95
C ASP A 201 -18.37 -2.90 -3.09
N GLU A 202 -19.67 -2.60 -2.98
CA GLU A 202 -20.61 -3.47 -2.26
C GLU A 202 -20.98 -4.71 -3.10
N PRO A 203 -21.08 -5.90 -2.47
CA PRO A 203 -21.47 -7.10 -3.18
C PRO A 203 -22.93 -7.00 -3.67
N VAL A 204 -23.16 -7.43 -4.91
CA VAL A 204 -24.45 -7.32 -5.61
C VAL A 204 -25.60 -7.93 -4.82
N GLU A 205 -25.35 -9.02 -4.07
CA GLU A 205 -26.34 -9.67 -3.21
C GLU A 205 -26.86 -8.75 -2.10
N LEU A 206 -25.96 -7.99 -1.45
CA LEU A 206 -26.35 -7.06 -0.38
C LEU A 206 -27.14 -5.89 -0.94
N VAL A 207 -26.70 -5.33 -2.07
CA VAL A 207 -27.39 -4.22 -2.75
C VAL A 207 -28.77 -4.64 -3.23
N ALA A 208 -28.90 -5.84 -3.82
CA ALA A 208 -30.19 -6.38 -4.24
C ALA A 208 -31.13 -6.61 -3.04
N SER A 209 -30.61 -7.16 -1.94
CA SER A 209 -31.36 -7.34 -0.70
C SER A 209 -31.85 -6.01 -0.14
N ALA A 210 -30.99 -4.98 -0.11
CA ALA A 210 -31.34 -3.64 0.37
C ALA A 210 -32.39 -2.95 -0.52
N ALA A 211 -32.42 -3.27 -1.81
CA ALA A 211 -33.42 -2.79 -2.76
C ALA A 211 -34.72 -3.61 -2.75
N HIS A 212 -34.84 -4.63 -1.88
CA HIS A 212 -35.95 -5.60 -1.86
C HIS A 212 -36.17 -6.30 -3.22
N LEU A 213 -35.09 -6.58 -3.95
CA LEU A 213 -35.11 -7.27 -5.24
C LEU A 213 -34.28 -8.55 -5.18
N SER A 214 -34.64 -9.54 -5.99
CA SER A 214 -33.70 -10.62 -6.27
C SER A 214 -32.55 -10.09 -7.12
N ARG A 215 -31.35 -10.69 -6.98
CA ARG A 215 -30.17 -10.33 -7.81
C ARG A 215 -30.48 -10.34 -9.31
N PHE A 216 -31.34 -11.26 -9.75
CA PHE A 216 -31.73 -11.40 -11.15
C PHE A 216 -32.68 -10.28 -11.59
N ALA A 217 -33.60 -9.86 -10.73
CA ALA A 217 -34.50 -8.74 -11.00
C ALA A 217 -33.70 -7.43 -11.10
N LEU A 218 -32.77 -7.19 -10.17
CA LEU A 218 -31.88 -6.02 -10.22
C LEU A 218 -31.05 -6.00 -11.51
N ASN A 219 -30.39 -7.12 -11.86
CA ASN A 219 -29.60 -7.22 -13.09
C ASN A 219 -30.47 -6.99 -14.35
N ARG A 220 -31.71 -7.49 -14.37
CA ARG A 220 -32.64 -7.23 -15.49
C ARG A 220 -32.98 -5.75 -15.63
N GLN A 221 -33.21 -5.05 -14.52
CA GLN A 221 -33.47 -3.60 -14.54
C GLN A 221 -32.25 -2.81 -15.01
N VAL A 222 -31.05 -3.15 -14.51
CA VAL A 222 -29.79 -2.54 -14.96
C VAL A 222 -29.59 -2.76 -16.47
N LYS A 223 -29.77 -3.98 -16.96
CA LYS A 223 -29.66 -4.28 -18.40
C LYS A 223 -30.70 -3.54 -19.24
N ALA A 224 -31.95 -3.47 -18.77
CA ALA A 224 -33.01 -2.73 -19.47
C ALA A 224 -32.66 -1.24 -19.60
N PHE A 225 -32.16 -0.64 -18.52
CA PHE A 225 -31.66 0.75 -18.53
C PHE A 225 -30.49 0.92 -19.51
N LEU A 226 -29.45 0.07 -19.43
CA LEU A 226 -28.28 0.17 -20.31
C LEU A 226 -28.64 0.01 -21.79
N SER A 227 -29.57 -0.89 -22.12
CA SER A 227 -30.07 -1.05 -23.49
C SER A 227 -30.82 0.19 -23.97
N ALA A 228 -31.68 0.78 -23.14
CA ALA A 228 -32.42 1.99 -23.49
C ALA A 228 -31.48 3.20 -23.67
N TRP A 229 -30.50 3.35 -22.78
CA TRP A 229 -29.51 4.43 -22.86
C TRP A 229 -28.65 4.33 -24.12
N ARG A 230 -28.17 3.13 -24.47
CA ARG A 230 -27.38 2.90 -25.70
C ARG A 230 -28.16 3.15 -26.99
N LEU A 231 -29.48 3.09 -26.96
CA LEU A 231 -30.33 3.43 -28.11
C LEU A 231 -30.57 4.94 -28.23
N ALA A 232 -30.39 5.68 -27.14
CA ALA A 232 -30.59 7.13 -27.07
C ALA A 232 -29.30 7.95 -27.28
N ALA A 233 -28.14 7.35 -27.00
CA ALA A 233 -26.80 7.90 -27.25
C ALA A 233 -26.37 7.69 -28.71
#